data_AF-A0AAV7R1R7-F1
#
_entry.id   AF-A0AAV7R1R7-F1
#
_cell.length_a   1.000
_cell.length_b   1.000
_cell.length_c   1.000
_cell.angle_alpha   90.00
_cell.angle_beta   90.00
_cell.angle_gamma   90.00
#
_symmetry.space_group_name_H-M   'P 1'
#
loop_
_entity.id
_entity.type
_entity.pdbx_description
1 polymer ?
#
loop_
_entity_poly.entity_id
_entity_poly.type
_entity_poly.pdbx_seq_one_letter_code
_entity_poly.pdbx_strand_id
1 'polypeptide(L)'
;MMKTFRSCWMRSVKPSDPSDTISASKKAAYNSIKGQVQAKLRKMQDFWISRKADKTQKYADSNNSKHFYNALKTIYRPQSSRTSPLLSADGSTLLTDKNANLKRWAEYFSVLDRPSFINAKAIDRIPQVAINTCLAELPKESEAKEAIKLLPNGKAPGSDSIPAEIYKAGGPILLHKLTDLFQTMWQQEVIPQELKDASIVHLYKRKGNRQSCNNPRGISFLVIACKLLARVLHNRLTQHMKDGQQPESVQIQ
;
A
#
# COMPACT_ATOMS: atom_id res chain seq x y z
N MET A 1 -10.70 14.55 -19.62
CA MET A 1 -11.82 14.77 -20.56
C MET A 1 -11.81 16.15 -21.18
N MET A 2 -11.77 17.26 -20.43
CA MET A 2 -11.95 18.60 -21.01
C MET A 2 -10.79 19.16 -21.87
N LYS A 3 -9.52 18.90 -21.55
CA LYS A 3 -8.40 19.34 -22.42
C LYS A 3 -8.38 18.60 -23.78
N THR A 4 -8.74 17.31 -23.77
CA THR A 4 -8.86 16.49 -24.99
C THR A 4 -10.10 16.85 -25.80
N PHE A 5 -11.22 17.21 -25.14
CA PHE A 5 -12.40 17.77 -25.81
C PHE A 5 -12.10 19.11 -26.50
N ARG A 6 -11.34 19.99 -25.82
CA ARG A 6 -10.91 21.28 -26.35
C ARG A 6 -10.00 21.15 -27.58
N SER A 7 -9.14 20.14 -27.63
CA SER A 7 -8.27 19.87 -28.78
C SER A 7 -8.97 19.14 -29.94
N CYS A 8 -9.96 18.28 -29.66
CA CYS A 8 -10.72 17.59 -30.69
C CYS A 8 -11.74 18.53 -31.36
N TRP A 9 -12.46 19.33 -30.57
CA TRP A 9 -13.44 20.29 -31.09
C TRP A 9 -12.78 21.43 -31.89
N MET A 10 -11.62 21.96 -31.45
CA MET A 10 -10.90 22.97 -32.23
C MET A 10 -10.34 22.45 -33.57
N ARG A 11 -10.24 21.14 -33.76
CA ARG A 11 -9.78 20.53 -35.03
C ARG A 11 -10.90 20.38 -36.07
N SER A 12 -12.15 20.30 -35.63
CA SER A 12 -13.33 20.16 -36.50
C SER A 12 -13.91 21.48 -37.03
N VAL A 13 -13.31 22.63 -36.70
CA VAL A 13 -13.77 23.97 -37.15
C VAL A 13 -12.69 24.66 -37.98
N LYS A 14 -12.04 23.92 -38.89
CA LYS A 14 -11.24 24.53 -39.95
C LYS A 14 -12.13 24.74 -41.17
N PRO A 15 -12.22 25.96 -41.73
CA PRO A 15 -12.93 26.20 -42.98
C PRO A 15 -12.29 25.40 -44.10
N SER A 16 -13.10 24.59 -44.78
CA SER A 16 -12.81 23.91 -46.03
C SER A 16 -13.33 24.78 -47.16
N ASP A 17 -12.54 25.75 -47.61
CA ASP A 17 -12.42 26.19 -49.02
C ASP A 17 -11.64 27.52 -49.15
N PRO A 18 -10.77 27.69 -50.17
CA PRO A 18 -9.88 28.86 -50.27
C PRO A 18 -10.47 30.06 -51.03
N SER A 19 -11.72 30.00 -51.52
CA SER A 19 -12.28 31.03 -52.42
C SER A 19 -13.33 31.96 -51.82
N ASP A 20 -13.63 31.86 -50.53
CA ASP A 20 -14.59 32.77 -49.90
C ASP A 20 -13.88 33.98 -49.28
N THR A 21 -14.03 35.16 -49.92
CA THR A 21 -13.83 36.45 -49.25
C THR A 21 -14.86 36.59 -48.12
N ILE A 22 -14.56 35.99 -46.97
CA ILE A 22 -15.33 36.16 -45.74
C ILE A 22 -15.22 37.64 -45.38
N SER A 23 -16.30 38.38 -45.66
CA SER A 23 -16.49 39.78 -45.25
C SER A 23 -15.95 39.98 -43.84
N ALA A 24 -15.15 41.04 -43.62
CA ALA A 24 -14.56 41.38 -42.33
C ALA A 24 -15.61 41.37 -41.19
N SER A 25 -16.87 41.68 -41.52
CA SER A 25 -18.04 41.60 -40.63
C SER A 25 -18.31 40.18 -40.11
N LYS A 26 -18.30 39.16 -40.98
CA LYS A 26 -18.53 37.75 -40.58
C LYS A 26 -17.40 37.23 -39.68
N LYS A 27 -16.15 37.62 -39.97
CA LYS A 27 -14.98 37.29 -39.13
C LYS A 27 -15.03 37.96 -37.77
N ALA A 28 -15.47 39.22 -37.71
CA ALA A 28 -15.67 39.95 -36.45
C ALA A 28 -16.79 39.32 -35.61
N ALA A 29 -17.93 38.95 -36.23
CA ALA A 29 -19.03 38.27 -35.56
C ALA A 29 -18.61 36.92 -34.96
N TYR A 30 -17.87 36.10 -35.71
CA TYR A 30 -17.31 34.83 -35.21
C TYR A 30 -16.39 35.03 -34.00
N ASN A 31 -15.47 36.00 -34.07
CA ASN A 31 -14.55 36.28 -32.97
C ASN A 31 -15.28 36.78 -31.71
N SER A 32 -16.33 37.59 -31.87
CA SER A 32 -17.19 38.03 -30.77
C SER A 32 -17.89 36.86 -30.08
N ILE A 33 -18.56 35.99 -30.86
CA ILE A 33 -19.25 34.79 -30.34
C ILE A 33 -18.25 33.84 -29.67
N LYS A 34 -17.09 33.60 -30.30
CA LYS A 34 -16.02 32.79 -29.73
C LYS A 34 -15.53 33.37 -28.39
N GLY A 35 -15.35 34.69 -28.30
CA GLY A 35 -14.99 35.39 -27.07
C GLY A 35 -16.02 35.19 -25.95
N GLN A 36 -17.30 35.34 -26.26
CA GLN A 36 -18.40 35.13 -25.32
C GLN A 36 -18.46 33.68 -24.82
N VAL A 37 -18.37 32.71 -25.72
CA VAL A 37 -18.36 31.27 -25.37
C VAL A 37 -17.16 30.94 -24.49
N GLN A 38 -15.96 31.45 -24.83
CA GLN A 38 -14.77 31.25 -24.02
C GLN A 38 -14.88 31.91 -22.64
N ALA A 39 -15.46 33.11 -22.55
CA ALA A 39 -15.70 33.78 -21.27
C ALA A 39 -16.68 32.98 -20.40
N LYS A 40 -17.77 32.46 -20.98
CA LYS A 40 -18.74 31.61 -20.27
C LYS A 40 -18.10 30.31 -19.79
N LEU A 41 -17.28 29.67 -20.63
CA LEU A 41 -16.53 28.47 -20.26
C LEU A 41 -15.53 28.71 -19.12
N ARG A 42 -14.81 29.85 -19.12
CA ARG A 42 -13.94 30.24 -18.00
C ARG A 42 -14.74 30.41 -16.71
N LYS A 43 -15.85 31.16 -16.74
CA LYS A 43 -16.73 31.32 -15.57
C LYS A 43 -17.23 29.99 -15.03
N MET A 44 -17.63 29.06 -15.90
CA MET A 44 -18.07 27.72 -15.49
C MET A 44 -16.93 26.89 -14.87
N GLN A 45 -15.71 27.00 -15.42
CA GLN A 45 -14.53 26.34 -14.87
C GLN A 45 -14.15 26.89 -13.50
N ASP A 46 -14.08 28.21 -13.37
CA ASP A 46 -13.75 28.89 -12.12
C ASP A 46 -14.77 28.54 -11.03
N PHE A 47 -16.07 28.61 -11.36
CA PHE A 47 -17.14 28.22 -10.44
C PHE A 47 -17.00 26.76 -9.99
N TRP A 48 -16.72 25.84 -10.91
CA TRP A 48 -16.52 24.43 -10.57
C TRP A 48 -15.30 24.21 -9.69
N ILE A 49 -14.17 24.88 -9.99
CA ILE A 49 -12.92 24.78 -9.21
C ILE A 49 -13.14 25.36 -7.81
N SER A 50 -13.72 26.55 -7.67
CA SER A 50 -14.03 27.16 -6.37
C SER A 50 -14.91 26.26 -5.53
N ARG A 51 -16.00 25.73 -6.09
CA ARG A 51 -16.88 24.80 -5.36
C ARG A 51 -16.17 23.52 -4.91
N LYS A 52 -15.23 23.01 -5.71
CA LYS A 52 -14.40 21.84 -5.35
C LYS A 52 -13.37 22.20 -4.29
N ALA A 53 -12.77 23.38 -4.35
CA ALA A 53 -11.84 23.88 -3.33
C ALA A 53 -12.54 24.02 -1.97
N ASP A 54 -13.71 24.67 -1.92
CA ASP A 54 -14.49 24.83 -0.68
C ASP A 54 -14.84 23.48 -0.05
N LYS A 55 -15.27 22.52 -0.87
CA LYS A 55 -15.59 21.17 -0.41
C LYS A 55 -14.34 20.44 0.12
N THR A 56 -13.21 20.64 -0.52
CA THR A 56 -11.92 20.04 -0.09
C THR A 56 -11.45 20.67 1.22
N GLN A 57 -11.57 21.99 1.36
CA GLN A 57 -11.24 22.72 2.58
C GLN A 57 -12.07 22.24 3.77
N LYS A 58 -13.39 22.10 3.60
CA LYS A 58 -14.27 21.53 4.64
C LYS A 58 -13.83 20.15 5.13
N TYR A 59 -13.30 19.31 4.23
CA TYR A 59 -12.75 18.00 4.63
C TYR A 59 -11.42 18.11 5.37
N ALA A 60 -10.60 19.10 5.04
CA ALA A 60 -9.37 19.40 5.79
C ALA A 60 -9.70 19.89 7.20
N ASP A 61 -10.63 20.83 7.32
CA ASP A 61 -11.04 21.45 8.59
C ASP A 61 -11.67 20.42 9.55
N SER A 62 -12.39 19.44 9.00
CA SER A 62 -12.98 18.33 9.77
C SER A 62 -12.03 17.13 9.99
N ASN A 63 -10.74 17.28 9.65
CA ASN A 63 -9.71 16.23 9.70
C ASN A 63 -10.13 14.92 8.99
N ASN A 64 -10.99 15.02 7.97
CA ASN A 64 -11.51 13.89 7.22
C ASN A 64 -10.60 13.58 6.03
N SER A 65 -9.43 13.00 6.34
CA SER A 65 -8.36 12.71 5.38
C SER A 65 -8.85 11.89 4.18
N LYS A 66 -9.70 10.88 4.38
CA LYS A 66 -10.23 10.04 3.29
C LYS A 66 -11.00 10.86 2.26
N HIS A 67 -11.94 11.69 2.71
CA HIS A 67 -12.74 12.51 1.81
C HIS A 67 -11.94 13.66 1.18
N PHE A 68 -10.97 14.22 1.91
CA PHE A 68 -10.01 15.19 1.39
C PHE A 68 -9.20 14.62 0.21
N TYR A 69 -8.56 13.47 0.38
CA TYR A 69 -7.78 12.84 -0.71
C TYR A 69 -8.64 12.39 -1.89
N ASN A 70 -9.88 11.93 -1.65
CA ASN A 70 -10.82 11.60 -2.72
C ASN A 70 -11.25 12.85 -3.52
N ALA A 71 -11.45 13.99 -2.85
CA ALA A 71 -11.73 15.26 -3.51
C ALA A 71 -10.54 15.71 -4.37
N LEU A 72 -9.31 15.61 -3.84
CA LEU A 72 -8.09 15.88 -4.61
C LEU A 72 -7.97 14.98 -5.84
N LYS A 73 -8.20 13.66 -5.72
CA LYS A 73 -8.20 12.74 -6.87
C LYS A 73 -9.23 13.09 -7.95
N THR A 74 -10.31 13.78 -7.58
CA THR A 74 -11.32 14.25 -8.55
C THR A 74 -10.82 15.47 -9.32
N ILE A 75 -10.04 16.34 -8.67
CA ILE A 75 -9.47 17.56 -9.25
C ILE A 75 -8.27 17.21 -10.14
N TYR A 76 -7.34 16.41 -9.61
CA TYR A 76 -6.22 15.86 -10.35
C TYR A 76 -6.74 14.67 -11.17
N ARG A 77 -7.14 14.95 -12.42
CA ARG A 77 -7.46 14.02 -13.55
C ARG A 77 -7.14 12.54 -13.25
N PRO A 78 -8.01 11.57 -13.64
CA PRO A 78 -7.76 10.15 -13.41
C PRO A 78 -6.32 9.81 -13.77
N GLN A 79 -5.53 9.49 -12.75
CA GLN A 79 -4.19 8.95 -12.94
C GLN A 79 -4.41 7.63 -13.65
N SER A 80 -4.15 7.59 -14.96
CA SER A 80 -4.07 6.31 -15.65
C SER A 80 -3.12 5.45 -14.84
N SER A 81 -3.58 4.27 -14.39
CA SER A 81 -2.70 3.25 -13.86
C SER A 81 -1.74 2.89 -15.00
N ARG A 82 -0.60 3.57 -15.03
CA ARG A 82 0.48 3.20 -15.92
C ARG A 82 1.05 1.94 -15.32
N THR A 83 0.92 0.81 -16.02
CA THR A 83 1.75 -0.35 -15.73
C THR A 83 3.19 0.14 -15.66
N SER A 84 3.89 -0.19 -14.56
CA SER A 84 5.30 0.15 -14.42
C SER A 84 6.07 -0.96 -15.13
N PRO A 85 6.58 -0.71 -16.35
CA PRO A 85 7.23 -1.77 -17.12
C PRO A 85 8.52 -2.19 -16.42
N LEU A 86 8.83 -3.48 -16.50
CA LEU A 86 10.00 -4.09 -15.86
C LEU A 86 10.91 -4.72 -16.90
N LEU A 87 12.18 -4.87 -16.58
CA LEU A 87 13.11 -5.66 -17.38
C LEU A 87 12.99 -7.15 -17.03
N SER A 88 13.19 -8.01 -18.02
CA SER A 88 13.36 -9.46 -17.82
C SER A 88 14.55 -9.79 -16.91
N ALA A 89 14.68 -11.05 -16.49
CA ALA A 89 15.73 -11.47 -15.56
C ALA A 89 17.15 -11.24 -16.11
N ASP A 90 17.33 -11.44 -17.40
CA ASP A 90 18.55 -11.20 -18.19
C ASP A 90 18.74 -9.72 -18.59
N GLY A 91 17.73 -8.86 -18.36
CA GLY A 91 17.80 -7.43 -18.66
C GLY A 91 17.58 -7.06 -20.14
N SER A 92 17.28 -8.04 -21.01
CA SER A 92 17.22 -7.84 -22.47
C SER A 92 15.88 -7.29 -22.97
N THR A 93 14.77 -7.68 -22.35
CA THR A 93 13.42 -7.36 -22.81
C THR A 93 12.66 -6.49 -21.81
N LEU A 94 11.88 -5.54 -22.34
CA LEU A 94 11.01 -4.69 -21.53
C LEU A 94 9.58 -5.25 -21.48
N LEU A 95 9.17 -5.68 -20.29
CA LEU A 95 7.85 -6.22 -20.00
C LEU A 95 6.86 -5.09 -19.72
N THR A 96 5.92 -4.88 -20.63
CA THR A 96 4.88 -3.83 -20.48
C THR A 96 3.53 -4.39 -20.02
N ASP A 97 3.29 -5.69 -20.25
CA ASP A 97 2.06 -6.37 -19.88
C ASP A 97 1.93 -6.58 -18.36
N LYS A 98 0.71 -6.52 -17.85
CA LYS A 98 0.43 -6.64 -16.42
C LYS A 98 0.78 -8.03 -15.87
N ASN A 99 0.39 -9.10 -16.58
CA ASN A 99 0.61 -10.47 -16.12
C ASN A 99 2.08 -10.84 -16.23
N ALA A 100 2.76 -10.41 -17.30
CA ALA A 100 4.20 -10.56 -17.44
C ALA A 100 4.96 -9.87 -16.30
N ASN A 101 4.56 -8.65 -15.93
CA ASN A 101 5.15 -7.92 -14.79
C ASN A 101 4.91 -8.63 -13.45
N LEU A 102 3.71 -9.18 -13.23
CA LEU A 102 3.41 -9.96 -12.03
C LEU A 102 4.26 -11.24 -11.94
N LYS A 103 4.39 -11.98 -13.05
CA LYS A 103 5.23 -13.16 -13.13
C LYS A 103 6.69 -12.83 -12.84
N ARG A 104 7.21 -11.74 -13.43
CA ARG A 104 8.58 -11.26 -13.19
C ARG A 104 8.84 -10.91 -11.73
N TRP A 105 7.87 -10.33 -11.03
CA TRP A 105 7.95 -10.10 -9.58
C TRP A 105 7.92 -11.40 -8.79
N ALA A 106 7.04 -12.35 -9.12
CA ALA A 106 6.99 -13.65 -8.46
C ALA A 106 8.32 -14.41 -8.57
N GLU A 107 8.91 -14.43 -9.77
CA GLU A 107 10.25 -14.98 -10.01
C GLU A 107 11.30 -14.29 -9.13
N TYR A 108 11.28 -12.95 -9.05
CA TYR A 108 12.22 -12.21 -8.22
C TYR A 108 12.15 -12.59 -6.73
N PHE A 109 10.96 -12.69 -6.13
CA PHE A 109 10.85 -13.07 -4.71
C PHE A 109 11.12 -14.53 -4.46
N SER A 110 10.81 -15.42 -5.40
CA SER A 110 11.17 -16.85 -5.26
C SER A 110 12.68 -17.05 -5.11
N VAL A 111 13.50 -16.21 -5.76
CA VAL A 111 14.96 -16.25 -5.63
C VAL A 111 15.45 -15.75 -4.27
N LEU A 112 14.67 -14.91 -3.58
CA LEU A 112 14.98 -14.43 -2.22
C LEU A 112 14.60 -15.46 -1.16
N ASP A 113 13.55 -16.26 -1.41
CA ASP A 113 13.06 -17.29 -0.51
C ASP A 113 13.79 -18.62 -0.69
N ARG A 114 15.13 -18.59 -0.58
CA ARG A 114 15.95 -19.80 -0.72
C ARG A 114 15.86 -20.65 0.54
N PRO A 115 15.70 -21.98 0.42
CA PRO A 115 15.81 -22.86 1.58
C PRO A 115 17.19 -22.68 2.20
N SER A 116 17.22 -22.37 3.49
CA SER A 116 18.47 -22.27 4.24
C SER A 116 18.98 -23.68 4.56
N PHE A 117 20.26 -23.94 4.29
CA PHE A 117 20.90 -25.16 4.75
C PHE A 117 21.31 -24.96 6.21
N ILE A 118 20.71 -25.73 7.11
CA ILE A 118 21.04 -25.70 8.54
C ILE A 118 22.29 -26.55 8.74
N ASN A 119 23.37 -25.93 9.23
CA ASN A 119 24.58 -26.67 9.57
C ASN A 119 24.41 -27.38 10.92
N ALA A 120 24.18 -28.70 10.89
CA ALA A 120 24.00 -29.52 12.10
C ALA A 120 25.17 -29.35 13.10
N LYS A 121 26.42 -29.28 12.61
CA LYS A 121 27.59 -29.08 13.47
C LYS A 121 27.59 -27.74 14.21
N ALA A 122 26.88 -26.74 13.69
CA ALA A 122 26.71 -25.46 14.38
C ALA A 122 25.68 -25.57 15.50
N ILE A 123 24.63 -26.38 15.33
CA ILE A 123 23.63 -26.66 16.38
C ILE A 123 24.27 -27.40 17.55
N ASP A 124 25.11 -28.40 17.27
CA ASP A 124 25.80 -29.19 18.31
C ASP A 124 26.73 -28.34 19.18
N ARG A 125 27.16 -27.17 18.69
CA ARG A 125 28.01 -26.22 19.44
C ARG A 125 27.22 -25.26 20.32
N ILE A 126 25.89 -25.19 20.18
CA ILE A 126 25.06 -24.31 20.99
C ILE A 126 24.96 -24.91 22.39
N PRO A 127 25.38 -24.20 23.46
CA PRO A 127 25.25 -24.69 24.83
C PRO A 127 23.79 -25.02 25.12
N GLN A 128 23.53 -26.26 25.53
CA GLN A 128 22.18 -26.69 25.89
C GLN A 128 21.84 -26.13 27.26
N VAL A 129 20.72 -25.41 27.34
CA VAL A 129 20.13 -24.91 28.59
C VAL A 129 18.97 -25.80 29.00
N ALA A 130 18.60 -25.77 30.28
CA ALA A 130 17.45 -26.51 30.78
C ALA A 130 16.19 -26.13 29.98
N ILE A 131 15.37 -27.15 29.66
CA ILE A 131 14.13 -26.94 28.91
C ILE A 131 13.22 -26.03 29.73
N ASN A 132 12.86 -24.88 29.14
CA ASN A 132 11.93 -23.96 29.77
C ASN A 132 10.49 -24.30 29.35
N THR A 133 9.78 -25.01 30.21
CA THR A 133 8.39 -25.42 29.99
C THR A 133 7.41 -24.23 30.01
N CYS A 134 7.75 -23.09 30.61
CA CYS A 134 6.84 -21.94 30.69
C CYS A 134 6.56 -21.32 29.32
N LEU A 135 7.51 -21.42 28.37
CA LEU A 135 7.32 -20.95 26.99
C LEU A 135 6.32 -21.81 26.21
N ALA A 136 6.11 -23.06 26.62
CA ALA A 136 5.18 -24.00 25.98
C ALA A 136 3.73 -23.84 26.47
N GLU A 137 3.49 -23.08 27.56
CA GLU A 137 2.15 -22.81 28.07
C GLU A 137 1.26 -22.16 27.01
N LEU A 138 -0.05 -22.41 27.08
CA LEU A 138 -1.00 -21.78 26.16
C LEU A 138 -0.99 -20.24 26.30
N PRO A 139 -1.10 -19.48 25.19
CA PRO A 139 -1.28 -18.03 25.22
C PRO A 139 -2.44 -17.62 26.13
N LYS A 140 -2.17 -16.74 27.09
CA LYS A 140 -3.17 -16.20 28.02
C LYS A 140 -3.88 -15.00 27.38
N GLU A 141 -5.14 -14.79 27.74
CA GLU A 141 -5.93 -13.66 27.23
C GLU A 141 -5.27 -12.30 27.58
N SER A 142 -4.59 -12.21 28.72
CA SER A 142 -3.81 -11.03 29.12
C SER A 142 -2.69 -10.71 28.13
N GLU A 143 -2.01 -11.72 27.57
CA GLU A 143 -0.95 -11.53 26.59
C GLU A 143 -1.49 -11.01 25.26
N ALA A 144 -2.61 -11.58 24.80
CA ALA A 144 -3.31 -11.09 23.62
C ALA A 144 -3.78 -9.63 23.81
N LYS A 145 -4.28 -9.30 25.00
CA LYS A 145 -4.71 -7.94 25.36
C LYS A 145 -3.55 -6.95 25.30
N GLU A 146 -2.39 -7.29 25.87
CA GLU A 146 -1.20 -6.46 25.80
C GLU A 146 -0.68 -6.32 24.36
N ALA A 147 -0.70 -7.40 23.57
CA ALA A 147 -0.32 -7.34 22.16
C ALA A 147 -1.22 -6.37 21.35
N ILE A 148 -2.53 -6.36 21.61
CA ILE A 148 -3.48 -5.44 20.96
C ILE A 148 -3.20 -3.99 21.33
N LYS A 149 -2.94 -3.70 22.61
CA LYS A 149 -2.63 -2.33 23.07
C LYS A 149 -1.43 -1.74 22.33
N LEU A 150 -0.41 -2.56 22.07
CA LEU A 150 0.83 -2.17 21.42
C LEU A 150 0.70 -2.00 19.89
N LEU A 151 -0.44 -2.31 19.28
CA LEU A 151 -0.62 -2.10 17.85
C LEU A 151 -0.54 -0.60 17.50
N PRO A 152 0.21 -0.20 16.47
CA PRO A 152 0.17 1.19 15.98
C PRO A 152 -1.12 1.45 15.17
N ASN A 153 -1.73 2.62 15.38
CA ASN A 153 -2.87 3.08 14.58
C ASN A 153 -2.42 3.63 13.22
N GLY A 154 -3.33 3.70 12.26
CA GLY A 154 -3.11 4.27 10.92
C GLY A 154 -2.18 3.46 10.03
N LYS A 155 -1.87 2.21 10.40
CA LYS A 155 -1.14 1.27 9.53
C LYS A 155 -2.10 0.61 8.56
N ALA A 156 -1.59 0.26 7.38
CA ALA A 156 -2.38 -0.45 6.39
C ALA A 156 -2.68 -1.89 6.85
N PRO A 157 -3.92 -2.37 6.64
CA PRO A 157 -4.33 -3.73 6.98
C PRO A 157 -3.67 -4.76 6.05
N GLY A 158 -3.84 -6.05 6.38
CA GLY A 158 -3.45 -7.15 5.52
C GLY A 158 -4.44 -7.38 4.37
N SER A 159 -4.39 -8.58 3.79
CA SER A 159 -5.33 -9.04 2.75
C SER A 159 -6.80 -9.04 3.22
N ASP A 160 -7.02 -9.30 4.51
CA ASP A 160 -8.34 -9.30 5.17
C ASP A 160 -9.00 -7.91 5.26
N SER A 161 -8.25 -6.84 4.99
CA SER A 161 -8.70 -5.45 5.10
C SER A 161 -9.19 -5.05 6.51
N ILE A 162 -8.83 -5.80 7.57
CA ILE A 162 -9.19 -5.48 8.95
C ILE A 162 -8.06 -4.63 9.57
N PRO A 163 -8.32 -3.37 9.95
CA PRO A 163 -7.30 -2.49 10.49
C PRO A 163 -7.14 -2.66 12.01
N ALA A 164 -6.02 -2.16 12.57
CA ALA A 164 -5.65 -2.35 13.96
C ALA A 164 -6.69 -1.77 14.94
N GLU A 165 -7.36 -0.70 14.53
CA GLU A 165 -8.39 0.00 15.28
C GLU A 165 -9.59 -0.90 15.61
N ILE A 166 -9.93 -1.85 14.73
CA ILE A 166 -11.01 -2.81 14.99
C ILE A 166 -10.60 -3.77 16.11
N TYR A 167 -9.35 -4.24 16.12
CA TYR A 167 -8.84 -5.10 17.19
C TYR A 167 -8.83 -4.38 18.54
N LYS A 168 -8.50 -3.08 18.55
CA LYS A 168 -8.54 -2.25 19.76
C LYS A 168 -9.95 -1.95 20.26
N ALA A 169 -10.89 -1.73 19.34
CA ALA A 169 -12.28 -1.40 19.66
C ALA A 169 -13.19 -2.61 19.87
N GLY A 170 -12.76 -3.81 19.47
CA GLY A 170 -13.59 -5.02 19.44
C GLY A 170 -13.97 -5.60 20.81
N GLY A 171 -13.45 -5.03 21.90
CA GLY A 171 -13.86 -5.36 23.26
C GLY A 171 -13.50 -6.80 23.69
N PRO A 172 -14.08 -7.28 24.80
CA PRO A 172 -13.73 -8.57 25.39
C PRO A 172 -14.14 -9.76 24.51
N ILE A 173 -15.22 -9.64 23.73
CA ILE A 173 -15.70 -10.73 22.86
C ILE A 173 -14.67 -11.04 21.76
N LEU A 174 -14.16 -9.99 21.09
CA LEU A 174 -13.12 -10.16 20.06
C LEU A 174 -11.82 -10.67 20.67
N LEU A 175 -11.43 -10.13 21.82
CA LEU A 175 -10.23 -10.55 22.54
C LEU A 175 -10.28 -12.05 22.89
N HIS A 176 -11.40 -12.52 23.42
CA HIS A 176 -11.60 -13.93 23.75
C HIS A 176 -11.51 -14.81 22.49
N LYS A 177 -12.23 -14.47 21.42
CA LYS A 177 -12.18 -15.23 20.16
C LYS A 177 -10.80 -15.24 19.50
N LEU A 178 -10.06 -14.15 19.60
CA LEU A 178 -8.69 -14.09 19.11
C LEU A 178 -7.76 -14.99 19.94
N THR A 179 -7.98 -15.05 21.26
CA THR A 179 -7.21 -15.90 22.15
C THR A 179 -7.52 -17.37 21.90
N ASP A 180 -8.79 -17.74 21.75
CA ASP A 180 -9.21 -19.10 21.35
C ASP A 180 -8.50 -19.53 20.06
N LEU A 181 -8.45 -18.63 19.07
CA LEU A 181 -7.77 -18.86 17.80
C LEU A 181 -6.27 -19.11 17.99
N PHE A 182 -5.58 -18.30 18.80
CA PHE A 182 -4.16 -18.50 19.09
C PHE A 182 -3.88 -19.79 19.84
N GLN A 183 -4.72 -20.14 20.82
CA GLN A 183 -4.60 -21.39 21.56
C GLN A 183 -4.85 -22.60 20.67
N THR A 184 -5.81 -22.52 19.74
CA THR A 184 -6.07 -23.57 18.76
C THR A 184 -4.85 -23.80 17.87
N MET A 185 -4.24 -22.73 17.33
CA MET A 185 -2.99 -22.83 16.55
C MET A 185 -1.85 -23.42 17.37
N TRP A 186 -1.79 -23.07 18.65
CA TRP A 186 -0.77 -23.56 19.57
C TRP A 186 -0.89 -25.06 19.81
N GLN A 187 -2.10 -25.54 20.07
CA GLN A 187 -2.38 -26.96 20.34
C GLN A 187 -2.24 -27.84 19.10
N GLN A 188 -2.65 -27.33 17.94
CA GLN A 188 -2.55 -28.06 16.68
C GLN A 188 -1.16 -27.96 16.05
N GLU A 189 -0.30 -27.06 16.54
CA GLU A 189 1.01 -26.72 15.96
C GLU A 189 0.92 -26.31 14.47
N VAL A 190 -0.24 -25.80 14.05
CA VAL A 190 -0.50 -25.39 12.66
C VAL A 190 -0.94 -23.93 12.62
N ILE A 191 -0.21 -23.13 11.84
CA ILE A 191 -0.63 -21.78 11.46
C ILE A 191 -1.33 -21.84 10.09
N PRO A 192 -2.61 -21.43 9.98
CA PRO A 192 -3.33 -21.38 8.72
C PRO A 192 -2.59 -20.60 7.64
N GLN A 193 -2.67 -21.07 6.39
CA GLN A 193 -1.96 -20.44 5.27
C GLN A 193 -2.37 -18.98 5.07
N GLU A 194 -3.65 -18.65 5.27
CA GLU A 194 -4.19 -17.29 5.15
C GLU A 194 -3.49 -16.27 6.08
N LEU A 195 -2.95 -16.73 7.21
CA LEU A 195 -2.19 -15.87 8.13
C LEU A 195 -0.71 -15.74 7.75
N LYS A 196 -0.17 -16.73 7.03
CA LYS A 196 1.22 -16.75 6.54
C LYS A 196 1.35 -15.95 5.24
N ASP A 197 0.31 -15.91 4.43
CA ASP A 197 0.30 -15.19 3.16
C ASP A 197 0.42 -13.68 3.38
N ALA A 198 1.31 -13.05 2.62
CA ALA A 198 1.55 -11.61 2.66
C ALA A 198 1.34 -10.99 1.29
N SER A 199 0.64 -9.85 1.25
CA SER A 199 0.56 -9.03 0.05
C SER A 199 1.80 -8.16 -0.06
N ILE A 200 2.58 -8.31 -1.13
CA ILE A 200 3.81 -7.54 -1.33
C ILE A 200 3.54 -6.34 -2.24
N VAL A 201 3.82 -5.13 -1.75
CA VAL A 201 3.75 -3.89 -2.54
C VAL A 201 5.15 -3.33 -2.75
N HIS A 202 5.45 -3.00 -4.00
CA HIS A 202 6.73 -2.40 -4.39
C HIS A 202 6.69 -0.89 -4.28
N LEU A 203 7.58 -0.34 -3.45
CA LEU A 203 7.75 1.10 -3.28
C LEU A 203 9.05 1.56 -3.94
N TYR A 204 8.92 2.31 -5.02
CA TYR A 204 10.06 2.92 -5.70
C TYR A 204 10.56 4.16 -4.95
N LYS A 205 11.80 4.14 -4.46
CA LYS A 205 12.42 5.23 -3.68
C LYS A 205 13.15 6.29 -4.51
N ARG A 206 12.83 6.43 -5.80
CA ARG A 206 13.46 7.42 -6.70
C ARG A 206 14.99 7.27 -6.84
N LYS A 207 15.50 6.05 -6.68
CA LYS A 207 16.92 5.71 -6.85
C LYS A 207 17.06 4.53 -7.80
N GLY A 208 18.01 4.60 -8.72
CA GLY A 208 18.30 3.56 -9.71
C GLY A 208 17.29 3.53 -10.86
N ASN A 209 17.35 2.49 -11.69
CA ASN A 209 16.38 2.26 -12.76
C ASN A 209 15.06 1.71 -12.17
N ARG A 210 13.94 2.40 -12.42
CA ARG A 210 12.60 1.97 -12.02
C ARG A 210 12.16 0.63 -12.63
N GLN A 211 12.72 0.27 -13.78
CA GLN A 211 12.39 -0.96 -14.51
C GLN A 211 13.11 -2.19 -13.94
N SER A 212 14.13 -2.01 -13.09
CA SER A 212 14.83 -3.12 -12.45
C SER A 212 14.18 -3.50 -11.12
N CYS A 213 13.90 -4.80 -10.93
CA CYS A 213 13.29 -5.32 -9.69
C CYS A 213 14.13 -5.09 -8.43
N ASN A 214 15.45 -4.89 -8.56
CA ASN A 214 16.36 -4.71 -7.42
C ASN A 214 16.22 -3.33 -6.74
N ASN A 215 15.66 -2.33 -7.43
CA ASN A 215 15.67 -0.95 -6.96
C ASN A 215 14.44 -0.57 -6.09
N PRO A 216 13.21 -0.98 -6.42
CA PRO A 216 12.07 -0.83 -5.52
C PRO A 216 12.25 -1.67 -4.26
N ARG A 217 11.74 -1.17 -3.13
CA ARG A 217 11.66 -1.96 -1.89
C ARG A 217 10.32 -2.68 -1.84
N GLY A 218 10.34 -4.01 -1.68
CA GLY A 218 9.15 -4.78 -1.35
C GLY A 218 8.74 -4.51 0.10
N ILE A 219 7.46 -4.21 0.32
CA ILE A 219 6.85 -4.08 1.64
C ILE A 219 5.76 -5.15 1.74
N SER A 220 5.90 -6.06 2.71
CA SER A 220 4.95 -7.15 2.94
C SER A 220 3.86 -6.73 3.91
N PHE A 221 2.61 -6.85 3.49
CA PHE A 221 1.41 -6.61 4.29
C PHE A 221 0.85 -7.94 4.77
N LEU A 222 1.20 -8.30 6.00
CA LEU A 222 0.62 -9.43 6.73
C LEU A 222 -0.69 -9.03 7.42
N VAL A 223 -1.59 -10.00 7.53
CA VAL A 223 -2.81 -9.93 8.36
C VAL A 223 -2.45 -9.57 9.81
N ILE A 224 -3.26 -8.72 10.43
CA ILE A 224 -2.97 -8.19 11.77
C ILE A 224 -3.00 -9.29 12.83
N ALA A 225 -3.89 -10.28 12.72
CA ALA A 225 -3.92 -11.43 13.62
C ALA A 225 -2.59 -12.19 13.67
N CYS A 226 -1.93 -12.40 12.52
CA CYS A 226 -0.59 -13.00 12.48
C CYS A 226 0.46 -12.13 13.19
N LYS A 227 0.40 -10.80 13.01
CA LYS A 227 1.31 -9.87 13.70
C LYS A 227 1.08 -9.87 15.22
N LEU A 228 -0.16 -10.07 15.66
CA LEU A 228 -0.51 -10.19 17.07
C LEU A 228 0.05 -11.48 17.67
N LEU A 229 -0.10 -12.62 16.99
CA LEU A 229 0.51 -13.89 17.41
C LEU A 229 2.05 -13.76 17.52
N ALA A 230 2.68 -13.18 16.50
CA ALA A 230 4.12 -12.91 16.52
C ALA A 230 4.53 -11.97 17.66
N ARG A 231 3.67 -11.01 18.03
CA ARG A 231 3.91 -10.11 19.17
C ARG A 231 3.83 -10.85 20.51
N VAL A 232 2.86 -11.75 20.69
CA VAL A 232 2.75 -12.59 21.89
C VAL A 232 4.03 -13.44 22.04
N LEU A 233 4.44 -14.12 20.98
CA LEU A 233 5.69 -14.89 20.93
C LEU A 233 6.91 -14.04 21.28
N HIS A 234 7.03 -12.88 20.63
CA HIS A 234 8.13 -11.95 20.87
C HIS A 234 8.20 -11.48 22.33
N ASN A 235 7.06 -11.16 22.95
CA ASN A 235 7.01 -10.72 24.34
C ASN A 235 7.47 -11.83 25.29
N ARG A 236 7.03 -13.07 25.08
CA ARG A 236 7.47 -14.24 25.86
C ARG A 236 8.97 -14.50 25.74
N LEU A 237 9.48 -14.52 24.50
CA LEU A 237 10.91 -14.74 24.25
C LEU A 237 11.76 -13.61 24.84
N THR A 238 11.34 -12.36 24.68
CA THR A 238 12.07 -11.20 25.21
C THR A 238 12.09 -11.20 26.73
N GLN A 239 10.99 -11.60 27.38
CA GLN A 239 10.96 -11.75 28.83
C GLN A 239 11.93 -12.85 29.28
N HIS A 240 11.89 -14.01 28.64
CA HIS A 240 12.82 -15.10 28.96
C HIS A 240 14.30 -14.72 28.76
N MET A 241 14.62 -14.00 27.68
CA MET A 241 15.97 -13.51 27.40
C MET A 241 16.45 -12.42 28.37
N LYS A 242 15.55 -11.69 29.05
CA LYS A 242 15.95 -10.75 30.10
C LYS A 242 16.32 -11.47 31.39
N ASP A 243 15.67 -12.60 31.65
CA ASP A 243 15.88 -13.41 32.85
C ASP A 243 17.11 -14.34 32.73
N GLY A 244 17.48 -14.74 31.50
CA GLY A 244 18.70 -15.50 31.20
C GLY A 244 19.73 -14.67 30.43
N GLN A 245 20.86 -14.36 31.07
CA GLN A 245 22.08 -13.68 30.56
C GLN A 245 22.02 -13.15 29.10
N GLN A 246 22.13 -11.83 28.96
CA GLN A 246 22.32 -11.20 27.64
C GLN A 246 23.62 -11.72 27.01
N PRO A 247 23.60 -12.30 25.80
CA PRO A 247 24.78 -12.22 24.95
C PRO A 247 24.96 -10.74 24.61
N GLU A 248 26.11 -10.17 24.96
CA GLU A 248 26.50 -8.79 24.67
C GLU A 248 26.16 -8.47 23.21
N SER A 249 25.06 -7.74 23.00
CA SER A 249 24.73 -7.25 21.67
C SER A 249 25.72 -6.14 21.34
N VAL A 250 26.61 -6.44 20.40
CA VAL A 250 27.61 -5.57 19.79
C VAL A 250 27.08 -4.15 19.64
N GLN A 251 27.67 -3.22 20.40
CA GLN A 251 27.64 -1.80 20.08
C GLN A 251 28.35 -1.62 18.74
N ILE A 252 27.58 -1.55 17.66
CA ILE A 252 28.11 -1.10 16.38
C ILE A 252 28.20 0.43 16.47
N GLN A 253 29.43 0.93 16.53
CA GLN A 253 29.81 2.34 16.39
C GLN A 253 29.39 2.90 15.02
#